data_AF-A0A1F1X0G8-F1
#
_entry.id   AF-A0A1F1X0G8-F1
#
_cell.length_a   1.000
_cell.length_b   1.000
_cell.length_c   1.000
_cell.angle_alpha   90.00
_cell.angle_beta   90.00
_cell.angle_gamma   90.00
#
_symmetry.space_group_name_H-M   'P 1'
#
loop_
_entity.id
_entity.type
_entity.pdbx_description
1 polymer ?
#
loop_
_entity_poly.entity_id
_entity_poly.type
_entity_poly.pdbx_seq_one_letter_code
_entity_poly.pdbx_strand_id
1 'polypeptide(L)'
;MDLKPVTGRPQDLLLRLTSDNSLWAVGAQEIGPDNLASNPFGPLGRDERVHFDRILQQALLACRPGTPLVVEWFREVERRLDYFTDLLEEYPAKTPRGIEENYPVPWYALLAEVLAPLCLKHATHIETLPSITFDLSSEYY
;
A
#
# COMPACT_ATOMS: atom_id res chain seq x y z
N MET A 1 -13.53 7.21 14.51
CA MET A 1 -12.44 7.05 13.52
C MET A 1 -11.89 8.44 13.30
N ASP A 2 -10.66 8.69 13.72
CA ASP A 2 -10.01 9.97 13.49
C ASP A 2 -9.36 9.92 12.09
N LEU A 3 -9.93 10.65 11.14
CA LEU A 3 -9.41 10.70 9.77
C LEU A 3 -8.38 11.82 9.71
N LYS A 4 -7.14 11.45 9.42
CA LYS A 4 -6.08 12.45 9.22
C LYS A 4 -6.48 13.44 8.11
N PRO A 5 -6.27 14.74 8.31
CA PRO A 5 -6.53 15.71 7.26
C PRO A 5 -5.69 15.39 6.02
N VAL A 6 -6.24 15.65 4.85
CA VAL A 6 -5.54 15.49 3.57
C VAL A 6 -5.31 16.88 2.98
N THR A 7 -4.06 17.18 2.65
CA THR A 7 -3.70 18.31 1.80
C THR A 7 -3.99 17.92 0.34
N GLY A 8 -4.60 18.82 -0.41
CA GLY A 8 -5.08 18.55 -1.78
C GLY A 8 -6.50 17.99 -1.79
N ARG A 9 -6.95 17.49 -2.95
CA ARG A 9 -8.31 16.95 -3.13
C ARG A 9 -8.25 15.50 -3.57
N PRO A 10 -8.71 14.53 -2.76
CA PRO A 10 -8.68 13.10 -3.13
C PRO A 10 -9.35 12.78 -4.48
N GLN A 11 -10.38 13.55 -4.86
CA GLN A 11 -11.04 13.41 -6.17
C GLN A 11 -10.10 13.63 -7.37
N ASP A 12 -9.00 14.37 -7.19
CA ASP A 12 -8.02 14.61 -8.25
C ASP A 12 -7.29 13.32 -8.63
N LEU A 13 -7.22 12.31 -7.75
CA LEU A 13 -6.72 10.96 -8.08
C LEU A 13 -7.59 10.30 -9.15
N LEU A 14 -8.92 10.35 -8.98
CA LEU A 14 -9.87 9.76 -9.93
C LEU A 14 -9.87 10.55 -11.25
N LEU A 15 -9.79 11.88 -11.20
CA LEU A 15 -9.67 12.71 -12.40
C LEU A 15 -8.40 12.38 -13.16
N ARG A 16 -7.26 12.24 -12.47
CA ARG A 16 -5.99 11.85 -13.12
C ARG A 16 -6.11 10.48 -13.76
N LEU A 17 -6.59 9.48 -13.01
CA LEU A 17 -6.76 8.12 -13.51
C LEU A 17 -7.69 8.08 -14.72
N THR A 18 -8.78 8.85 -14.74
CA THR A 18 -9.73 8.91 -15.87
C THR A 18 -9.22 9.70 -17.07
N SER A 19 -8.34 10.68 -16.86
CA SER A 19 -7.73 11.48 -17.92
C SER A 19 -6.70 10.72 -18.77
N ASP A 20 -6.14 9.64 -18.23
CA ASP A 20 -5.06 8.87 -18.85
C ASP A 20 -5.29 7.37 -18.67
N ASN A 21 -5.67 6.72 -19.76
CA ASN A 21 -5.97 5.29 -19.76
C ASN A 21 -4.72 4.40 -19.72
N SER A 22 -3.51 4.98 -19.86
CA SER A 22 -2.27 4.22 -19.69
C SER A 22 -1.96 3.96 -18.21
N LEU A 23 -2.53 4.77 -17.30
CA LEU A 23 -2.38 4.62 -15.86
C LEU A 23 -3.27 3.53 -15.31
N TRP A 24 -2.69 2.70 -14.45
CA TRP A 24 -3.37 1.66 -13.69
C TRP A 24 -3.68 2.10 -12.27
N ALA A 25 -2.83 2.94 -11.68
CA ALA A 25 -3.04 3.48 -10.36
C ALA A 25 -2.43 4.88 -10.19
N VAL A 26 -3.06 5.67 -9.32
CA VAL A 26 -2.60 6.99 -8.91
C VAL A 26 -2.80 7.14 -7.41
N GLY A 27 -1.89 7.79 -6.70
CA GLY A 27 -2.03 7.95 -5.25
C GLY A 27 -1.11 9.01 -4.68
N ALA A 28 -1.24 9.24 -3.38
CA ALA A 28 -0.26 9.99 -2.63
C ALA A 28 1.10 9.30 -2.71
N GLN A 29 2.15 10.10 -2.74
CA GLN A 29 3.52 9.61 -2.69
C GLN A 29 3.85 9.11 -1.28
N GLU A 30 4.70 8.08 -1.17
CA GLU A 30 5.29 7.80 0.13
C GLU A 30 6.16 8.97 0.65
N ILE A 31 6.13 9.13 1.98
CA ILE A 31 6.68 10.31 2.66
C ILE A 31 8.21 10.28 2.68
N GLY A 32 8.79 9.09 2.81
CA GLY A 32 10.23 8.91 2.92
C GLY A 32 10.66 7.46 2.99
N PRO A 33 11.97 7.18 2.83
CA PRO A 33 12.51 5.84 2.83
C PRO A 33 12.35 5.09 4.15
N ASP A 34 12.14 5.81 5.26
CA ASP A 34 11.94 5.22 6.59
C ASP A 34 10.45 5.06 6.97
N ASN A 35 9.53 5.51 6.12
CA ASN A 35 8.08 5.35 6.31
C ASN A 35 7.51 4.13 5.58
N LEU A 36 8.35 3.42 4.81
CA LEU A 36 7.97 2.19 4.14
C LEU A 36 7.70 1.11 5.18
N ALA A 37 6.45 0.65 5.25
CA ALA A 37 6.06 -0.47 6.11
C ALA A 37 6.42 -1.85 5.53
N SER A 38 7.16 -1.90 4.41
CA SER A 38 7.66 -3.12 3.77
C SER A 38 9.01 -3.57 4.37
N ASN A 39 9.47 -4.76 3.99
CA ASN A 39 10.73 -5.33 4.45
C ASN A 39 11.94 -4.49 3.97
N PRO A 40 12.73 -3.89 4.87
CA PRO A 40 13.82 -2.99 4.49
C PRO A 40 15.09 -3.73 4.02
N PHE A 41 15.12 -5.06 4.07
CA PHE A 41 16.33 -5.85 3.84
C PHE A 41 16.47 -6.35 2.39
N GLY A 42 17.72 -6.67 2.02
CA GLY A 42 18.05 -7.23 0.71
C GLY A 42 18.01 -6.21 -0.43
N PRO A 43 18.18 -6.67 -1.69
CA PRO A 43 18.14 -5.80 -2.86
C PRO A 43 16.80 -5.07 -3.01
N LEU A 44 15.68 -5.77 -2.81
CA LEU A 44 14.35 -5.20 -2.97
C LEU A 44 14.07 -4.07 -1.97
N GLY A 45 14.36 -4.29 -0.69
CA GLY A 45 14.21 -3.23 0.32
C GLY A 45 15.11 -2.01 0.07
N ARG A 46 16.30 -2.21 -0.52
CA ARG A 46 17.14 -1.09 -0.97
C ARG A 46 16.50 -0.33 -2.12
N ASP A 47 15.97 -1.03 -3.13
CA ASP A 47 15.33 -0.41 -4.28
C ASP A 47 14.10 0.40 -3.85
N GLU A 48 13.29 -0.14 -2.92
CA GLU A 48 12.14 0.57 -2.34
C GLU A 48 12.55 1.84 -1.60
N ARG A 49 13.62 1.79 -0.79
CA ARG A 49 14.14 2.99 -0.11
C ARG A 49 14.69 4.03 -1.09
N VAL A 50 15.35 3.62 -2.16
CA VAL A 50 15.91 4.54 -3.16
C VAL A 50 14.80 5.17 -4.01
N HIS A 51 13.75 4.42 -4.30
CA HIS A 51 12.66 4.81 -5.21
C HIS A 51 11.32 5.03 -4.49
N PHE A 52 11.36 5.42 -3.22
CA PHE A 52 10.15 5.60 -2.41
C PHE A 52 9.18 6.63 -3.02
N ASP A 53 9.70 7.59 -3.78
CA ASP A 53 8.93 8.61 -4.51
C ASP A 53 8.03 8.02 -5.62
N ARG A 54 8.26 6.77 -6.00
CA ARG A 54 7.46 6.03 -6.99
C ARG A 54 6.48 5.04 -6.35
N ILE A 55 6.49 4.95 -5.02
CA ILE A 55 5.63 4.04 -4.28
C ILE A 55 4.38 4.78 -3.84
N LEU A 56 3.23 4.16 -4.11
CA LEU A 56 1.94 4.66 -3.66
C LEU A 56 1.80 4.47 -2.15
N GLN A 57 1.45 5.55 -1.46
CA GLN A 57 1.11 5.51 -0.05
C GLN A 57 -0.21 4.72 0.13
N GLN A 58 -0.20 3.68 0.96
CA GLN A 58 -1.27 2.66 0.95
C GLN A 58 -2.57 3.10 1.63
N ALA A 59 -2.59 4.28 2.26
CA ALA A 59 -3.78 4.86 2.85
C ALA A 59 -4.49 5.87 1.92
N LEU A 60 -3.91 6.23 0.77
CA LEU A 60 -4.52 7.18 -0.17
C LEU A 60 -4.13 6.92 -1.63
N LEU A 61 -4.90 6.07 -2.29
CA LEU A 61 -4.70 5.69 -3.69
C LEU A 61 -6.01 5.35 -4.40
N ALA A 62 -5.96 5.33 -5.73
CA ALA A 62 -7.02 4.85 -6.62
C ALA A 62 -6.41 3.92 -7.69
N CYS A 63 -7.08 2.81 -7.96
CA CYS A 63 -6.65 1.81 -8.94
C CYS A 63 -7.77 1.49 -9.93
N ARG A 64 -7.40 1.18 -11.17
CA ARG A 64 -8.30 0.55 -12.15
C ARG A 64 -8.44 -0.95 -11.85
N PRO A 65 -9.66 -1.49 -11.85
CA PRO A 65 -9.88 -2.92 -11.63
C PRO A 65 -9.31 -3.73 -12.80
N GLY A 66 -8.90 -4.97 -12.53
CA GLY A 66 -8.46 -5.94 -13.55
C GLY A 66 -7.12 -5.63 -14.21
N THR A 67 -6.40 -4.60 -13.79
CA THR A 67 -5.03 -4.34 -14.28
C THR A 67 -4.05 -5.38 -13.74
N PRO A 68 -2.92 -5.62 -14.44
CA PRO A 68 -1.89 -6.54 -13.95
C PRO A 68 -1.43 -6.21 -12.52
N LEU A 69 -1.31 -4.92 -12.16
CA LEU A 69 -1.02 -4.49 -10.78
C LEU A 69 -2.02 -5.06 -9.76
N VAL A 70 -3.32 -4.85 -9.97
CA VAL A 70 -4.36 -5.30 -9.02
C VAL A 70 -4.45 -6.82 -8.99
N VAL A 71 -4.36 -7.48 -10.14
CA VAL A 71 -4.41 -8.94 -10.23
C VAL A 71 -3.22 -9.58 -9.49
N GLU A 72 -2.00 -9.07 -9.69
CA GLU A 72 -0.81 -9.58 -9.00
C GLU A 72 -0.87 -9.28 -7.50
N TRP A 73 -1.34 -8.09 -7.10
CA TRP A 73 -1.51 -7.74 -5.69
C TRP A 73 -2.46 -8.72 -4.99
N PHE A 74 -3.68 -8.92 -5.50
CA PHE A 74 -4.64 -9.83 -4.87
C PHE A 74 -4.16 -11.28 -4.87
N ARG A 75 -3.52 -11.75 -5.95
CA ARG A 75 -2.93 -13.10 -5.98
C ARG A 75 -1.88 -13.30 -4.91
N GLU A 76 -1.02 -12.32 -4.66
CA GLU A 76 0.02 -12.42 -3.64
C GLU A 76 -0.57 -12.34 -2.23
N VAL A 77 -1.62 -11.54 -2.02
CA VAL A 77 -2.39 -11.52 -0.76
C VAL A 77 -2.98 -12.90 -0.49
N GLU A 78 -3.69 -13.48 -1.46
CA GLU A 78 -4.28 -14.82 -1.37
C GLU A 78 -3.20 -15.88 -1.08
N ARG A 79 -2.09 -15.87 -1.83
CA ARG A 79 -0.97 -16.81 -1.61
C ARG A 79 -0.39 -16.71 -0.19
N ARG A 80 -0.30 -15.51 0.38
CA ARG A 80 0.19 -15.31 1.75
C ARG A 80 -0.84 -15.79 2.77
N LEU A 81 -2.13 -15.55 2.55
CA LEU A 81 -3.19 -16.08 3.41
C LEU A 81 -3.24 -17.61 3.37
N ASP A 82 -3.07 -18.21 2.20
CA ASP A 82 -2.96 -19.67 2.02
C ASP A 82 -1.76 -20.25 2.79
N TYR A 83 -0.63 -19.54 2.78
CA TYR A 83 0.55 -19.94 3.56
C TYR A 83 0.27 -19.97 5.08
N PHE A 84 -0.62 -19.10 5.57
CA PHE A 84 -0.99 -19.04 6.98
C PHE A 84 -2.24 -19.86 7.32
N THR A 85 -2.84 -20.62 6.39
CA THR A 85 -4.12 -21.32 6.61
C THR A 85 -4.13 -22.16 7.88
N ASP A 86 -3.19 -23.09 8.04
CA ASP A 86 -3.14 -23.97 9.20
C ASP A 86 -3.01 -23.18 10.52
N LEU A 87 -2.20 -22.12 10.52
CA LEU A 87 -2.02 -21.25 11.69
C LEU A 87 -3.25 -20.38 11.97
N LEU A 88 -3.99 -19.97 10.94
CA LEU A 88 -5.23 -19.21 11.08
C LEU A 88 -6.38 -20.09 11.63
N GLU A 89 -6.35 -21.39 11.35
CA GLU A 89 -7.26 -22.34 11.98
C GLU A 89 -6.96 -22.51 13.48
N GLU A 90 -5.68 -22.59 13.85
CA GLU A 90 -5.24 -22.72 15.26
C GLU A 90 -5.38 -21.40 16.05
N TYR A 91 -5.06 -20.28 15.42
CA TYR A 91 -5.02 -18.93 16.00
C TYR A 91 -5.89 -17.94 15.21
N PRO A 92 -7.23 -18.12 15.18
CA PRO A 92 -8.12 -17.26 14.42
C PRO A 92 -8.21 -15.86 15.04
N ALA A 93 -8.45 -14.85 14.20
CA ALA A 93 -8.76 -13.51 14.66
C ALA A 93 -10.03 -13.50 15.52
N LYS A 94 -9.97 -12.91 16.71
CA LYS A 94 -11.15 -12.71 17.58
C LYS A 94 -11.66 -11.28 17.51
N THR A 95 -10.82 -10.38 17.02
CA THR A 95 -11.09 -8.97 16.76
C THR A 95 -10.95 -8.69 15.27
N PRO A 96 -11.62 -7.64 14.74
CA PRO A 96 -11.52 -7.29 13.31
C PRO A 96 -10.09 -7.00 12.81
N ARG A 97 -9.16 -6.74 13.73
CA ARG A 97 -7.77 -6.39 13.43
C ARG A 97 -6.76 -7.47 13.85
N GLY A 98 -7.21 -8.63 14.35
CA GLY A 98 -6.27 -9.68 14.72
C GLY A 98 -5.21 -9.22 15.74
N ILE A 99 -5.59 -8.45 16.78
CA ILE A 99 -4.64 -7.88 17.75
C ILE A 99 -4.22 -8.88 18.84
N GLU A 100 -4.64 -10.13 18.70
CA GLU A 100 -4.29 -11.20 19.63
C GLU A 100 -2.80 -11.52 19.50
N GLU A 101 -2.15 -11.84 20.63
CA GLU A 101 -0.70 -12.10 20.70
C GLU A 101 -0.21 -13.14 19.69
N ASN A 102 -1.04 -14.16 19.40
CA ASN A 102 -0.69 -15.25 18.51
C ASN A 102 -1.33 -15.15 17.12
N TYR A 103 -1.95 -14.03 16.76
CA TYR A 103 -2.50 -13.88 15.41
C TYR A 103 -1.35 -13.97 14.39
N PRO A 104 -1.40 -14.92 13.42
CA PRO A 104 -0.20 -15.32 12.70
C PRO A 104 0.15 -14.39 11.54
N VAL A 105 -0.75 -13.50 11.13
CA VAL A 105 -0.59 -12.70 9.90
C VAL A 105 -0.21 -11.25 10.25
N PRO A 106 1.00 -10.80 9.91
CA PRO A 106 1.35 -9.39 10.01
C PRO A 106 0.60 -8.58 8.94
N TRP A 107 -0.15 -7.56 9.32
CA TRP A 107 -0.93 -6.76 8.36
C TRP A 107 -0.09 -6.10 7.26
N TYR A 108 1.11 -5.64 7.61
CA TYR A 108 2.02 -5.05 6.63
C TYR A 108 2.46 -6.06 5.56
N ALA A 109 2.47 -7.36 5.89
CA ALA A 109 2.78 -8.44 4.97
C ALA A 109 1.65 -8.68 3.95
N LEU A 110 0.44 -8.16 4.16
CA LEU A 110 -0.65 -8.25 3.18
C LEU A 110 -0.79 -7.00 2.32
N LEU A 111 -0.16 -5.89 2.71
CA LEU A 111 -0.33 -4.61 2.02
C LEU A 111 1.01 -4.03 1.58
N ALA A 112 1.80 -3.50 2.51
CA ALA A 112 3.02 -2.78 2.18
C ALA A 112 4.05 -3.67 1.48
N GLU A 113 4.32 -4.87 2.01
CA GLU A 113 5.28 -5.82 1.42
C GLU A 113 4.84 -6.39 0.07
N VAL A 114 3.57 -6.25 -0.30
CA VAL A 114 3.05 -6.71 -1.58
C VAL A 114 3.02 -5.55 -2.58
N LEU A 115 2.44 -4.42 -2.17
CA LEU A 115 2.17 -3.31 -3.07
C LEU A 115 3.41 -2.48 -3.38
N ALA A 116 4.29 -2.22 -2.41
CA ALA A 116 5.52 -1.44 -2.61
C ALA A 116 6.40 -1.95 -3.77
N PRO A 117 6.76 -3.24 -3.83
CA PRO A 117 7.58 -3.75 -4.94
C PRO A 117 6.80 -3.81 -6.25
N LEU A 118 5.48 -4.03 -6.20
CA LEU A 118 4.63 -3.97 -7.40
C LEU A 118 4.54 -2.55 -7.97
N CYS A 119 4.60 -1.51 -7.13
CA CYS A 119 4.70 -0.13 -7.59
C CYS A 119 5.96 0.08 -8.44
N LEU A 120 7.10 -0.46 -8.00
CA LEU A 120 8.35 -0.37 -8.75
C LEU A 120 8.31 -1.19 -10.04
N LYS A 121 7.77 -2.42 -9.98
CA LYS A 121 7.62 -3.30 -11.15
C LYS A 121 6.79 -2.66 -12.25
N HIS A 122 5.70 -1.98 -11.89
CA HIS A 122 4.73 -1.39 -12.82
C HIS A 122 4.84 0.14 -12.89
N ALA A 123 6.02 0.70 -12.60
CA ALA A 123 6.22 2.14 -12.45
C ALA A 123 5.83 2.97 -13.70
N THR A 124 5.85 2.37 -14.90
CA THR A 124 5.40 3.04 -16.14
C THR A 124 3.89 3.25 -16.22
N HIS A 125 3.11 2.59 -15.36
CA HIS A 125 1.65 2.65 -15.29
C HIS A 125 1.14 3.25 -13.98
N ILE A 126 2.03 3.78 -13.15
CA ILE A 126 1.73 4.29 -11.82
C ILE A 126 2.21 5.73 -11.73
N GLU A 127 1.39 6.57 -11.13
CA GLU A 127 1.74 7.97 -10.89
C GLU A 127 1.52 8.32 -9.42
N THR A 128 2.55 8.86 -8.78
CA THR A 128 2.43 9.49 -7.46
C THR A 128 2.13 10.97 -7.65
N LEU A 129 1.22 11.52 -6.83
CA LEU A 129 0.87 12.94 -6.83
C LEU A 129 1.33 13.58 -5.51
N PRO A 130 2.52 14.22 -5.47
CA PRO A 130 3.03 14.86 -4.26
C PRO A 130 2.14 16.00 -3.72
N SER A 131 1.27 16.55 -4.58
CA SER A 131 0.28 17.57 -4.20
C SER A 131 -0.87 17.02 -3.33
N ILE A 132 -0.99 15.70 -3.21
CA ILE A 132 -1.97 15.02 -2.36
C ILE A 132 -1.20 14.25 -1.29
N THR A 133 -1.34 14.66 -0.04
CA THR A 133 -0.62 14.05 1.09
C THR A 133 -1.41 14.19 2.38
N PHE A 134 -1.09 13.37 3.38
CA PHE A 134 -1.64 13.54 4.73
C PHE A 134 -1.00 14.74 5.42
N ASP A 135 -1.82 15.52 6.13
CA ASP A 135 -1.32 16.50 7.08
C ASP A 135 -0.78 15.77 8.31
N LEU A 136 0.55 15.73 8.42
CA LEU A 136 1.26 15.13 9.54
C LEU A 136 1.63 16.16 10.62
N SER A 137 1.25 17.43 10.43
CA SER A 137 1.52 18.52 11.39
C SER A 137 0.52 18.57 12.55
N SER A 138 -0.62 17.89 12.42
CA SER A 138 -1.53 17.61 13.52
C SER A 138 -0.89 16.61 14.50
N GLU A 139 -0.15 17.14 15.47
CA GLU A 139 0.28 16.42 16.66
C GLU A 139 -0.94 15.82 17.39
N TYR A 140 -0.84 14.54 17.76
CA TYR A 140 -1.80 13.92 18.68
C TYR A 140 -1.54 14.48 20.09
N TYR A 141 -2.55 15.14 20.66
CA TYR A 141 -2.68 15.34 22.11
C TYR A 141 -3.02 14.02 22.81
#